data_AF-A0AAN6H4D4-F1
#
_entry.id   AF-A0AAN6H4D4-F1
#
_cell.length_a   1.000
_cell.length_b   1.000
_cell.length_c   1.000
_cell.angle_alpha   90.00
_cell.angle_beta   90.00
_cell.angle_gamma   90.00
#
_symmetry.space_group_name_H-M   'P 1'
#
loop_
_entity.id
_entity.type
_entity.pdbx_description
1 polymer ?
#
loop_
_entity_poly.entity_id
_entity_poly.type
_entity_poly.pdbx_seq_one_letter_code
_entity_poly.pdbx_strand_id
1 'polypeptide(L)'
;IMPYGITVGALTVIFVWIMLALIYQGRLLPGVVIVGSFILLILYITGIIETALQLFRNTNGIIGQCNSLNSYAPAGGLTVDVLAYLELQSICQSWEAVFAFWIVGAVFFLWMIVLGSQVSRSGGRGGG
;
A
#
# COMPACT_ATOMS: atom_id res chain seq x y z
N ILE A 1 -3.71 7.25 10.74
CA ILE A 1 -3.27 6.60 9.48
C ILE A 1 -2.11 7.32 8.79
N MET A 2 -2.16 8.64 8.58
CA MET A 2 -1.12 9.35 7.80
C MET A 2 0.34 9.12 8.29
N PRO A 3 0.68 9.22 9.58
CA PRO A 3 2.07 8.97 9.99
C PRO A 3 2.49 7.51 9.77
N TYR A 4 1.60 6.54 9.98
CA TYR A 4 1.85 5.13 9.76
C TYR A 4 2.09 4.79 8.28
N GLY A 5 1.23 5.30 7.39
CA GLY A 5 1.41 5.08 5.94
C GLY A 5 2.70 5.69 5.40
N ILE A 6 3.07 6.88 5.89
CA ILE A 6 4.31 7.55 5.49
C ILE A 6 5.55 6.80 5.99
N THR A 7 5.56 6.31 7.24
CA THR A 7 6.71 5.55 7.75
C THR A 7 6.90 4.22 7.04
N VAL A 8 5.80 3.48 6.82
CA VAL A 8 5.86 2.20 6.10
C VAL A 8 6.26 2.41 4.64
N GLY A 9 5.71 3.44 3.97
CA GLY A 9 6.10 3.82 2.61
C GLY A 9 7.56 4.27 2.50
N ALA A 10 8.08 5.01 3.48
CA ALA A 10 9.50 5.37 3.51
C ALA A 10 10.39 4.12 3.67
N LEU A 11 10.00 3.18 4.53
CA LEU A 11 10.69 1.90 4.68
C LEU A 11 10.70 1.09 3.38
N THR A 12 9.61 1.07 2.63
CA THR A 12 9.58 0.33 1.36
C THR A 12 10.48 0.94 0.31
N VAL A 13 10.52 2.27 0.20
CA VAL A 13 11.44 2.97 -0.69
C VAL A 13 12.89 2.66 -0.31
N ILE A 14 13.23 2.69 0.98
CA ILE A 14 14.57 2.31 1.47
C ILE A 14 14.89 0.85 1.12
N PHE A 15 13.94 -0.07 1.28
CA PHE A 15 14.12 -1.47 0.91
C PHE A 15 14.39 -1.67 -0.58
N VAL A 16 13.70 -0.92 -1.44
CA VAL A 16 13.95 -0.92 -2.89
C VAL A 16 15.36 -0.42 -3.22
N TRP A 17 15.83 0.63 -2.54
CA TRP A 17 17.21 1.12 -2.69
C TRP A 17 18.25 0.09 -2.26
N ILE A 18 18.03 -0.59 -1.14
CA ILE A 18 18.90 -1.69 -0.68
C ILE A 18 18.94 -2.80 -1.73
N MET A 19 17.78 -3.18 -2.28
CA MET A 19 17.72 -4.17 -3.35
C MET A 19 18.53 -3.76 -4.59
N LEU A 20 18.39 -2.51 -5.04
CA LEU A 20 19.11 -2.01 -6.20
C LEU A 20 20.63 -2.03 -5.96
N ALA A 21 21.07 -1.69 -4.75
CA ALA A 21 22.46 -1.77 -4.35
C ALA A 21 22.99 -3.23 -4.34
N LEU A 22 22.20 -4.20 -3.86
CA LEU A 22 22.57 -5.62 -3.87
C LEU A 22 22.70 -6.17 -5.30
N ILE A 23 21.82 -5.74 -6.21
CA ILE A 23 21.89 -6.10 -7.63
C ILE A 23 23.18 -5.56 -8.25
N TYR A 24 23.55 -4.31 -7.95
CA TYR A 24 24.80 -3.72 -8.43
C TYR A 24 26.05 -4.48 -7.96
N GLN A 25 26.02 -5.05 -6.77
CA GLN A 25 27.13 -5.85 -6.22
C GLN A 25 27.14 -7.31 -6.73
N GLY A 26 26.16 -7.72 -7.54
CA GLY A 26 26.04 -9.10 -8.03
C GLY A 26 25.77 -10.14 -6.92
N ARG A 27 25.44 -9.69 -5.70
CA ARG A 27 25.17 -10.53 -4.54
C ARG A 27 23.71 -10.43 -4.18
N LEU A 28 22.90 -11.32 -4.77
CA LEU A 28 21.55 -11.55 -4.28
C LEU A 28 21.66 -12.41 -3.02
N LEU A 29 21.80 -11.81 -1.84
CA LEU A 29 21.65 -12.55 -0.58
C LEU A 29 20.15 -12.87 -0.40
N PRO A 30 19.70 -14.10 -0.70
CA PRO A 30 18.28 -14.42 -0.72
C PRO A 30 17.66 -14.28 0.68
N GLY A 31 18.46 -14.45 1.74
CA GLY A 31 18.01 -14.31 3.12
C GLY A 31 17.50 -12.90 3.45
N VAL A 32 18.22 -11.86 3.03
CA VAL A 32 17.83 -10.46 3.33
C VAL A 32 16.53 -10.10 2.61
N VAL A 33 16.38 -10.54 1.36
CA VAL A 33 15.20 -10.30 0.54
C VAL A 33 13.96 -10.95 1.14
N ILE A 34 14.07 -12.21 1.57
CA ILE A 34 12.95 -12.96 2.16
C ILE A 34 12.52 -12.33 3.48
N VAL A 35 13.46 -12.04 4.38
CA VAL A 35 13.15 -11.46 5.70
C VAL A 35 12.60 -10.04 5.57
N GLY A 36 13.22 -9.20 4.74
CA GLY A 36 12.76 -7.82 4.50
C GLY A 36 11.35 -7.79 3.90
N SER A 37 11.07 -8.64 2.92
CA SER A 37 9.73 -8.75 2.32
C SER A 37 8.69 -9.27 3.32
N PHE A 38 9.07 -10.18 4.23
CA PHE A 38 8.16 -10.69 5.27
C PHE A 38 7.75 -9.62 6.28
N ILE A 39 8.71 -8.81 6.76
CA ILE A 39 8.41 -7.71 7.68
C ILE A 39 7.51 -6.67 7.00
N LEU A 40 7.84 -6.29 5.77
CA LEU A 40 7.02 -5.35 5.00
C LEU A 40 5.62 -5.90 4.70
N LEU A 41 5.47 -7.19 4.45
CA LEU A 41 4.17 -7.82 4.26
C LEU A 41 3.27 -7.68 5.48
N ILE A 42 3.79 -7.89 6.69
CA ILE A 42 3.02 -7.69 7.93
C ILE A 42 2.61 -6.23 8.08
N LEU A 43 3.53 -5.29 7.84
CA LEU A 43 3.27 -3.85 7.90
C LEU A 43 2.22 -3.39 6.86
N TYR A 44 2.17 -4.06 5.71
CA TYR A 44 1.15 -3.79 4.71
C TYR A 44 -0.21 -4.34 5.13
N ILE A 45 -0.28 -5.55 5.69
CA ILE A 45 -1.52 -6.14 6.20
C ILE A 45 -2.14 -5.29 7.30
N THR A 46 -1.34 -4.79 8.25
CA THR A 46 -1.84 -3.88 9.30
C THR A 46 -2.38 -2.58 8.69
N GLY A 47 -1.74 -2.05 7.64
CA GLY A 47 -2.24 -0.91 6.86
C GLY A 47 -3.58 -1.19 6.18
N ILE A 48 -3.75 -2.38 5.60
CA ILE A 48 -5.03 -2.85 5.01
C ILE A 48 -6.13 -2.86 6.06
N ILE A 49 -5.86 -3.44 7.24
CA ILE A 49 -6.87 -3.57 8.31
C ILE A 49 -7.31 -2.19 8.81
N GLU A 50 -6.37 -1.28 9.09
CA GLU A 50 -6.72 0.05 9.60
C GLU A 50 -7.49 0.89 8.57
N THR A 51 -7.08 0.83 7.30
CA THR A 51 -7.76 1.57 6.22
C THR A 51 -9.14 0.98 5.93
N ALA A 52 -9.28 -0.35 5.92
CA ALA A 52 -10.57 -1.03 5.77
C ALA A 52 -11.56 -0.64 6.88
N LEU A 53 -11.10 -0.61 8.14
CA LEU A 53 -11.93 -0.22 9.28
C LEU A 53 -12.44 1.22 9.18
N GLN A 54 -11.63 2.14 8.64
CA GLN A 54 -12.02 3.55 8.47
C GLN A 54 -12.92 3.75 7.25
N LEU A 55 -12.70 2.99 6.18
CA LEU A 55 -13.43 3.09 4.92
C LEU A 55 -14.85 2.52 5.03
N PHE A 56 -14.98 1.31 5.60
CA PHE A 56 -16.23 0.54 5.67
C PHE A 56 -17.00 0.71 6.99
N ARG A 57 -16.64 1.69 7.84
CA ARG A 57 -17.35 1.92 9.11
C ARG A 57 -18.80 2.32 8.82
N ASN A 58 -19.79 1.65 9.42
CA ASN A 58 -21.22 1.83 9.13
C ASN A 58 -21.69 3.31 9.16
N THR A 59 -21.81 3.92 10.35
CA THR A 59 -22.54 5.19 10.51
C THR A 59 -21.68 6.43 10.22
N ASN A 60 -20.36 6.30 10.28
CA ASN A 60 -19.37 7.39 10.12
C ASN A 60 -18.21 6.99 9.21
N GLY A 61 -18.42 6.06 8.29
CA GLY A 61 -17.42 5.62 7.32
C GLY A 61 -17.33 6.58 6.15
N ILE A 62 -16.16 6.60 5.54
CA ILE A 62 -15.85 7.54 4.46
C ILE A 62 -16.76 7.28 3.27
N ILE A 63 -17.00 6.01 2.91
CA ILE A 63 -17.94 5.64 1.82
C ILE A 63 -19.37 6.12 2.11
N GLY A 64 -19.83 6.02 3.36
CA GLY A 64 -21.17 6.49 3.75
C GLY A 64 -21.33 8.00 3.61
N GLN A 65 -20.30 8.76 4.00
CA GLN A 65 -20.27 10.21 3.83
C GLN A 65 -20.20 10.60 2.34
N CYS A 66 -19.34 9.95 1.56
CA CYS A 66 -19.19 10.18 0.12
C CYS A 66 -20.50 9.94 -0.66
N ASN A 67 -21.23 8.87 -0.34
CA ASN A 67 -22.52 8.57 -0.98
C ASN A 67 -23.61 9.57 -0.59
N SER A 68 -23.63 10.04 0.66
CA SER A 68 -24.65 10.99 1.13
C SER A 68 -24.52 12.38 0.49
N LEU A 69 -23.30 12.82 0.14
CA LEU A 69 -23.06 14.12 -0.49
C LEU A 69 -23.24 14.12 -2.01
N ASN A 70 -23.06 12.98 -2.70
CA ASN A 70 -23.36 12.88 -4.13
C ASN A 70 -24.84 13.19 -4.45
N SER A 71 -25.74 12.96 -3.49
CA SER A 71 -27.16 13.35 -3.55
C SER A 71 -27.41 14.86 -3.51
N TYR A 72 -26.42 15.69 -3.12
CA TYR A 72 -26.52 17.15 -2.99
C TYR A 72 -25.56 17.88 -3.94
N ALA A 73 -25.26 17.31 -5.11
CA ALA A 73 -24.33 17.90 -6.06
C ALA A 73 -24.77 19.34 -6.45
N PRO A 74 -23.98 20.39 -6.11
CA PRO A 74 -24.34 21.75 -6.48
C PRO A 74 -24.25 21.91 -8.01
N ALA A 75 -25.33 22.40 -8.63
CA ALA A 75 -25.35 22.71 -10.07
C ALA A 75 -24.27 23.74 -10.38
N GLY A 76 -23.39 23.42 -11.35
CA GLY A 76 -22.09 24.05 -11.54
C GLY A 76 -22.05 25.59 -11.45
N GLY A 77 -21.03 26.09 -10.75
CA GLY A 77 -20.75 27.51 -10.53
C GLY A 77 -19.45 27.69 -9.74
N LEU A 78 -18.88 28.90 -9.74
CA LEU A 78 -17.66 29.22 -8.99
C LEU A 78 -18.02 29.64 -7.55
N THR A 79 -18.67 28.75 -6.79
CA THR A 79 -19.10 29.00 -5.41
C THR A 79 -18.30 28.16 -4.42
N VAL A 80 -18.21 28.62 -3.17
CA VAL A 80 -17.51 27.91 -2.08
C VAL A 80 -18.10 26.52 -1.83
N ASP A 81 -19.40 26.33 -2.07
CA ASP A 81 -20.07 25.03 -1.95
C ASP A 81 -19.61 24.02 -3.00
N VAL A 82 -19.34 24.47 -4.23
CA VAL A 82 -18.80 23.61 -5.31
C VAL A 82 -17.35 23.24 -5.00
N LEU A 83 -16.55 24.15 -4.44
CA LEU A 83 -15.18 23.85 -4.02
C LEU A 83 -15.16 22.78 -2.91
N ALA A 84 -16.01 22.94 -1.88
CA ALA A 84 -16.12 21.96 -0.80
C ALA A 84 -16.56 20.58 -1.31
N TYR A 85 -17.49 20.54 -2.27
CA TYR A 85 -17.90 19.30 -2.92
C TYR A 85 -16.75 18.61 -3.68
N LEU A 86 -15.97 19.37 -4.46
CA LEU A 86 -14.82 18.83 -5.21
C LEU A 86 -13.70 18.35 -4.28
N GLU A 87 -13.41 19.07 -3.21
CA GLU A 87 -12.44 18.64 -2.19
C GLU A 87 -12.87 17.32 -1.55
N LEU A 88 -14.15 17.18 -1.20
CA LEU A 88 -14.65 15.96 -0.59
C LEU A 88 -14.61 14.76 -1.56
N GLN A 89 -14.94 14.97 -2.84
CA GLN A 89 -14.79 13.95 -3.89
C GLN A 89 -13.33 13.48 -4.02
N SER A 90 -12.38 14.42 -4.01
CA SER A 90 -10.95 14.10 -4.04
C SER A 90 -10.52 13.25 -2.84
N ILE A 91 -11.04 13.57 -1.64
CA ILE A 91 -10.81 12.78 -0.44
C ILE A 91 -11.33 11.35 -0.64
N CYS A 92 -12.56 11.16 -1.09
CA CYS A 92 -13.14 9.82 -1.32
C CYS A 92 -12.26 8.96 -2.23
N GLN A 93 -11.85 9.51 -3.37
CA GLN A 93 -10.99 8.82 -4.34
C GLN A 93 -9.60 8.50 -3.75
N SER A 94 -9.03 9.42 -2.97
CA SER A 94 -7.73 9.19 -2.32
C SER A 94 -7.75 8.02 -1.34
N TRP A 95 -8.87 7.81 -0.62
CA TRP A 95 -9.00 6.71 0.33
C TRP A 95 -9.09 5.34 -0.35
N GLU A 96 -9.86 5.24 -1.44
CA GLU A 96 -9.93 4.02 -2.25
C GLU A 96 -8.58 3.72 -2.91
N ALA A 97 -7.90 4.75 -3.44
CA ALA A 97 -6.57 4.61 -4.02
C ALA A 97 -5.56 4.08 -2.98
N VAL A 98 -5.54 4.66 -1.78
CA VAL A 98 -4.66 4.21 -0.68
C VAL A 98 -4.94 2.75 -0.32
N PHE A 99 -6.21 2.36 -0.20
CA PHE A 99 -6.59 0.97 0.08
C PHE A 99 -6.09 0.01 -1.01
N ALA A 100 -6.25 0.36 -2.29
CA ALA A 100 -5.74 -0.43 -3.40
C ALA A 100 -4.21 -0.56 -3.37
N PHE A 101 -3.47 0.52 -3.06
CA PHE A 101 -2.01 0.47 -2.95
C PHE A 101 -1.53 -0.48 -1.86
N TRP A 102 -2.23 -0.57 -0.73
CA TRP A 102 -1.90 -1.54 0.31
C TRP A 102 -2.07 -2.98 -0.16
N ILE A 103 -3.15 -3.29 -0.89
CA ILE A 103 -3.39 -4.64 -1.43
C ILE A 103 -2.33 -5.00 -2.48
N VAL A 104 -2.07 -4.12 -3.44
CA VAL A 104 -1.08 -4.36 -4.49
C VAL A 104 0.31 -4.57 -3.89
N GLY A 105 0.69 -3.76 -2.90
CA GLY A 105 1.96 -3.92 -2.18
C GLY A 105 2.05 -5.25 -1.42
N ALA A 106 0.99 -5.68 -0.75
CA ALA A 106 0.98 -6.96 -0.03
C ALA A 106 1.17 -8.15 -0.99
N VAL A 107 0.50 -8.15 -2.14
CA VAL A 107 0.66 -9.19 -3.17
C VAL A 107 2.07 -9.18 -3.74
N PHE A 108 2.63 -7.99 -4.01
CA PHE A 108 4.00 -7.85 -4.49
C PHE A 108 5.04 -8.44 -3.51
N PHE A 109 4.94 -8.13 -2.22
CA PHE A 109 5.86 -8.69 -1.23
C PHE A 109 5.71 -10.21 -1.06
N LEU A 110 4.49 -10.74 -1.14
CA LEU A 110 4.25 -12.18 -1.14
C LEU A 110 4.98 -12.84 -2.31
N TRP A 111 4.87 -12.26 -3.51
CA TRP A 111 5.57 -12.76 -4.70
C TRP A 111 7.10 -12.70 -4.55
N MET A 112 7.64 -11.64 -3.95
CA MET A 112 9.08 -11.50 -3.69
C MET A 112 9.62 -12.58 -2.74
N ILE A 113 8.84 -12.98 -1.73
CA ILE A 113 9.17 -14.11 -0.86
C ILE A 113 9.23 -15.42 -1.67
N VAL A 114 8.25 -15.65 -2.56
CA VAL A 114 8.22 -16.83 -3.42
C VAL A 114 9.44 -16.88 -4.34
N LEU A 115 9.76 -15.80 -5.05
CA LEU A 115 10.93 -15.74 -5.92
C LEU A 115 12.25 -15.93 -5.15
N GLY A 116 12.40 -15.27 -4.00
CA GLY A 116 13.56 -15.46 -3.13
C GLY A 116 13.72 -16.92 -2.68
N SER A 117 12.61 -17.60 -2.38
CA SER A 117 12.63 -19.01 -2.00
C SER A 117 13.01 -19.93 -3.15
N GLN A 118 12.62 -19.62 -4.39
CA GLN A 118 13.00 -20.39 -5.57
C GLN A 118 14.51 -20.27 -5.84
N VAL A 119 15.07 -19.05 -5.80
CA VAL A 119 16.52 -18.83 -5.98
C VAL A 119 17.33 -19.53 -4.90
N SER A 120 16.87 -19.49 -3.64
CA SER A 120 17.56 -20.18 -2.53
C SER A 120 17.58 -21.70 -2.71
N ARG A 121 16.53 -22.30 -3.29
CA ARG A 121 16.50 -23.75 -3.58
C ARG A 121 17.36 -24.11 -4.78
N SER A 122 17.40 -23.27 -5.81
CA SER A 122 18.23 -23.48 -7.01
C SER A 122 19.73 -23.45 -6.69
N GLY A 123 20.16 -22.62 -5.74
CA GLY A 123 21.56 -22.59 -5.28
C GLY A 123 21.99 -23.82 -4.45
N GLY A 124 21.04 -24.57 -3.89
CA GLY A 124 21.31 -25.76 -3.07
C GLY A 124 21.38 -27.08 -3.85
N ARG A 125 21.09 -27.08 -5.15
CA ARG A 125 20.94 -28.29 -5.98
C ARG A 125 22.10 -28.52 -6.96
N GLY A 126 23.26 -27.92 -6.70
CA GLY A 126 24.52 -28.11 -7.46
C GLY A 126 25.67 -28.67 -6.62
N GLY A 127 25.39 -29.24 -5.45
CA GLY A 127 26.36 -29.81 -4.52
C GLY A 127 26.00 -31.24 -4.11
N GLY A 128 25.84 -32.12 -5.10
CA GLY A 128 25.67 -33.56 -4.94
C GLY A 128 26.19 -34.26 -6.18
#